data_AF-A0A2V7XJU0-F1
#
_entry.id   AF-A0A2V7XJU0-F1
#
_cell.length_a   1.000
_cell.length_b   1.000
_cell.length_c   1.000
_cell.angle_alpha   90.00
_cell.angle_beta   90.00
_cell.angle_gamma   90.00
#
_symmetry.space_group_name_H-M   'P 1'
#
loop_
_entity.id
_entity.type
_entity.pdbx_description
1 polymer ?
#
loop_
_entity_poly.entity_id
_entity_poly.type
_entity_poly.pdbx_seq_one_letter_code
_entity_poly.pdbx_strand_id
1 'polypeptide(L)'
;MIQTYVKGPLVINMLREILRIKTHGDETFVKILRDYVHEYNGKLATTADFERIVERDSQTDFRWFFDDWIYGAEIPTIKWNYQVVPASNGYK
;
A
#
# COMPACT_ATOMS: atom_id res chain seq x y z
N MET A 1 -1.57 -4.40 23.64
CA MET A 1 -2.80 -4.93 23.01
C MET A 1 -3.81 -3.83 22.61
N ILE A 2 -3.35 -2.68 22.08
CA ILE A 2 -4.24 -1.64 21.49
C ILE A 2 -3.73 -1.21 20.11
N GLN A 3 -2.42 -1.32 19.85
CA GLN A 3 -1.83 -0.91 18.56
C GLN A 3 -2.38 -1.67 17.36
N THR A 4 -2.61 -2.99 17.43
CA THR A 4 -3.05 -3.78 16.25
C THR A 4 -4.45 -3.39 15.75
N TYR A 5 -5.39 -3.12 16.67
CA TYR A 5 -6.78 -2.79 16.31
C TYR A 5 -6.95 -1.37 15.77
N VAL A 6 -6.11 -0.43 16.20
CA VAL A 6 -6.16 0.97 15.72
C VAL A 6 -5.28 1.15 14.49
N LYS A 7 -4.08 0.56 14.47
CA LYS A 7 -3.12 0.66 13.35
C LYS A 7 -3.58 -0.15 12.13
N GLY A 8 -4.21 -1.31 12.34
CA GLY A 8 -4.61 -2.22 11.26
C GLY A 8 -5.49 -1.54 10.19
N PRO A 9 -6.64 -0.95 10.56
CA PRO A 9 -7.51 -0.26 9.59
C PRO A 9 -6.82 0.91 8.90
N LEU A 10 -5.95 1.64 9.60
CA LEU A 10 -5.18 2.75 9.03
C LEU A 10 -4.20 2.25 7.97
N VAL A 11 -3.47 1.16 8.24
CA VAL A 11 -2.53 0.56 7.27
C VAL A 11 -3.26 0.10 6.01
N ILE A 12 -4.42 -0.54 6.16
CA ILE A 12 -5.23 -0.94 5.00
C ILE A 12 -5.72 0.29 4.23
N ASN A 13 -6.12 1.36 4.91
CA ASN A 13 -6.51 2.59 4.23
C ASN A 13 -5.34 3.26 3.49
N MET A 14 -4.13 3.26 4.06
CA MET A 14 -2.93 3.77 3.38
C MET A 14 -2.56 2.93 2.16
N LEU A 15 -2.66 1.59 2.27
CA LEU A 15 -2.47 0.69 1.14
C LEU A 15 -3.46 1.03 0.00
N ARG A 16 -4.73 1.24 0.33
CA ARG A 16 -5.76 1.68 -0.62
C ARG A 16 -5.39 2.99 -1.31
N GLU A 17 -4.94 4.00 -0.56
CA GLU A 17 -4.56 5.30 -1.12
C GLU A 17 -3.33 5.20 -2.05
N ILE A 18 -2.31 4.42 -1.68
CA ILE A 18 -1.13 4.20 -2.53
C ILE A 18 -1.54 3.50 -3.84
N LEU A 19 -2.35 2.44 -3.74
CA LEU A 19 -2.88 1.75 -4.90
C LEU A 19 -3.69 2.70 -5.79
N ARG A 20 -4.60 3.48 -5.20
CA ARG A 20 -5.43 4.45 -5.91
C ARG A 20 -4.60 5.49 -6.67
N ILE A 21 -3.52 5.99 -6.08
CA ILE A 21 -2.61 6.93 -6.74
C ILE A 21 -1.86 6.25 -7.90
N LYS A 22 -1.42 5.00 -7.72
CA LYS A 22 -0.66 4.24 -8.75
C LYS A 22 -1.53 3.78 -9.92
N THR A 23 -2.75 3.35 -9.67
CA THR A 23 -3.64 2.73 -10.66
C THR A 23 -4.75 3.65 -11.13
N HIS A 24 -4.77 4.90 -10.65
CA HIS A 24 -5.79 5.91 -10.94
C HIS A 24 -7.23 5.50 -10.59
N GLY A 25 -7.40 4.55 -9.66
CA GLY A 25 -8.72 4.06 -9.27
C GLY A 25 -8.69 3.06 -8.11
N ASP A 26 -9.86 2.74 -7.59
CA ASP A 26 -10.01 1.82 -6.44
C ASP A 26 -10.18 0.35 -6.85
N GLU A 27 -10.30 0.10 -8.15
CA GLU A 27 -10.63 -1.22 -8.72
C GLU A 27 -9.60 -2.28 -8.36
N THR A 28 -8.30 -1.93 -8.40
CA THR A 28 -7.21 -2.83 -8.03
C THR A 28 -7.30 -3.24 -6.57
N PHE A 29 -7.63 -2.31 -5.67
CA PHE A 29 -7.79 -2.62 -4.25
C PHE A 29 -8.98 -3.56 -4.01
N VAL A 30 -10.12 -3.30 -4.66
CA VAL A 30 -11.30 -4.17 -4.58
C VAL A 30 -11.00 -5.56 -5.16
N LYS A 31 -10.25 -5.64 -6.26
CA LYS A 31 -9.81 -6.90 -6.87
C LYS A 31 -8.94 -7.71 -5.89
N ILE A 32 -7.94 -7.06 -5.27
CA ILE A 32 -7.06 -7.69 -4.27
C ILE A 32 -7.88 -8.33 -3.15
N LEU A 33 -8.84 -7.58 -2.59
CA LEU A 33 -9.68 -8.10 -1.50
C LEU A 33 -10.54 -9.28 -1.95
N ARG A 34 -11.10 -9.21 -3.15
CA ARG A 34 -11.92 -10.29 -3.72
C ARG A 34 -11.10 -11.55 -3.93
N ASP A 35 -9.92 -11.41 -4.51
CA ASP A 35 -9.04 -12.54 -4.81
C ASP A 35 -8.48 -13.16 -3.52
N TYR A 36 -8.12 -12.34 -2.53
CA TYR A 36 -7.70 -12.80 -1.22
C TYR A 36 -8.78 -13.62 -0.52
N VAL A 37 -10.02 -13.12 -0.45
CA VAL A 37 -11.13 -13.85 0.14
C VAL A 37 -11.40 -15.14 -0.63
N HIS A 38 -11.37 -15.11 -1.97
CA HIS A 38 -11.63 -16.29 -2.79
C HIS A 38 -10.57 -17.38 -2.61
N GLU A 39 -9.28 -17.00 -2.59
CA GLU A 39 -8.15 -17.94 -2.55
C GLU A 39 -7.94 -18.57 -1.17
N TYR A 40 -8.20 -17.80 -0.11
CA TYR A 40 -8.01 -18.21 1.28
C TYR A 40 -9.31 -18.53 2.02
N ASN A 41 -10.44 -18.64 1.31
CA ASN A 41 -11.69 -19.09 1.91
C ASN A 41 -11.52 -20.50 2.53
N GLY A 42 -11.77 -20.64 3.83
CA GLY A 42 -11.64 -21.90 4.56
C GLY A 42 -10.19 -22.36 4.79
N LYS A 43 -9.19 -21.50 4.57
CA LYS A 43 -7.77 -21.78 4.82
C LYS A 43 -7.18 -20.79 5.84
N LEU A 44 -6.09 -21.19 6.48
CA LEU A 44 -5.29 -20.27 7.29
C LEU A 44 -4.49 -19.37 6.34
N ALA A 45 -4.65 -18.06 6.48
CA ALA A 45 -3.93 -17.05 5.70
C ALA A 45 -2.98 -16.27 6.62
N THR A 46 -1.78 -16.00 6.11
CA THR A 46 -0.78 -15.17 6.79
C THR A 46 -0.69 -13.79 6.16
N THR A 47 -0.03 -12.85 6.83
CA THR A 47 0.19 -11.51 6.25
C THR A 47 1.10 -11.55 5.01
N ALA A 48 2.04 -12.50 4.95
CA ALA A 48 2.87 -12.74 3.78
C ALA A 48 2.05 -13.26 2.57
N ASP A 49 0.93 -13.94 2.81
CA ASP A 49 0.03 -14.38 1.75
C ASP A 49 -0.77 -13.21 1.17
N PHE A 50 -1.21 -12.29 2.03
CA PHE A 50 -1.85 -11.05 1.60
C PHE A 50 -0.90 -10.17 0.79
N GLU A 51 0.35 -10.02 1.24
CA GLU A 51 1.41 -9.33 0.51
C GLU A 51 1.60 -9.88 -0.91
N ARG A 52 1.69 -11.21 -1.07
CA ARG A 52 1.80 -11.85 -2.39
C ARG A 52 0.65 -11.53 -3.33
N ILE A 53 -0.59 -11.47 -2.81
CA ILE A 53 -1.75 -11.12 -3.64
C ILE A 53 -1.71 -9.65 -4.04
N VAL A 54 -1.34 -8.76 -3.12
CA VAL A 54 -1.17 -7.33 -3.41
C VAL A 54 -0.15 -7.14 -4.54
N GLU A 55 1.01 -7.80 -4.47
CA GLU A 55 2.04 -7.68 -5.50
C GLU A 55 1.59 -8.26 -6.85
N ARG A 56 0.96 -9.44 -6.82
CA ARG A 56 0.42 -10.10 -8.02
C ARG A 56 -0.58 -9.21 -8.75
N ASP A 57 -1.53 -8.64 -8.01
CA ASP A 57 -2.67 -7.93 -8.60
C ASP A 57 -2.36 -6.47 -8.93
N SER A 58 -1.42 -5.86 -8.21
CA SER A 58 -0.93 -4.50 -8.50
C SER A 58 0.23 -4.48 -9.50
N GLN A 59 0.79 -5.64 -9.86
CA GLN A 59 1.97 -5.80 -10.72
C GLN A 59 3.16 -4.92 -10.26
N THR A 60 3.24 -4.67 -8.96
CA THR A 60 4.20 -3.76 -8.34
C THR A 60 4.77 -4.42 -7.09
N ASP A 61 6.06 -4.21 -6.85
CA ASP A 61 6.72 -4.61 -5.61
C ASP A 61 6.20 -3.77 -4.44
N PHE A 62 5.60 -4.44 -3.45
CA PHE A 62 5.03 -3.82 -2.25
C PHE A 62 5.77 -4.26 -0.99
N ARG A 63 6.84 -5.05 -1.08
CA ARG A 63 7.66 -5.47 0.07
C ARG A 63 8.04 -4.30 0.98
N TRP A 64 8.49 -3.18 0.41
CA TRP A 64 8.83 -1.98 1.16
C TRP A 64 7.69 -1.47 2.07
N PHE A 65 6.43 -1.57 1.63
CA PHE A 65 5.27 -1.15 2.41
C PHE A 65 5.01 -2.13 3.57
N PHE A 66 5.10 -3.42 3.31
CA PHE A 66 4.87 -4.43 4.34
C PHE A 66 5.99 -4.42 5.39
N ASP A 67 7.24 -4.27 4.94
CA ASP A 67 8.41 -4.10 5.80
C ASP A 67 8.28 -2.87 6.70
N ASP A 68 7.89 -1.72 6.16
CA ASP A 68 7.80 -0.47 6.92
C ASP A 68 6.57 -0.39 7.85
N TRP A 69 5.42 -0.88 7.40
CA TRP A 69 4.14 -0.62 8.07
C TRP A 69 3.63 -1.81 8.89
N ILE A 70 4.01 -3.04 8.52
CA ILE A 70 3.52 -4.27 9.14
C ILE A 70 4.62 -4.98 9.94
N TYR A 71 5.78 -5.25 9.34
CA TYR A 71 6.85 -5.99 10.00
C TYR A 71 7.76 -5.08 10.84
N GLY A 72 7.87 -3.81 10.45
CA GLY A 72 8.61 -2.79 11.16
C GLY A 72 7.96 -2.42 12.50
N ALA A 73 8.76 -2.47 13.57
CA ALA A 73 8.37 -2.01 14.90
C ALA A 73 8.39 -0.48 15.04
N GLU A 74 8.86 0.24 14.02
CA GLU A 74 9.09 1.69 14.05
C GLU A 74 8.05 2.48 13.25
N ILE A 75 7.91 3.77 13.56
CA ILE A 75 7.03 4.70 12.85
C ILE A 75 7.68 5.02 11.50
N PRO A 76 7.06 4.67 10.36
CA PRO A 76 7.67 4.89 9.05
C PRO A 76 7.88 6.37 8.75
N THR A 77 9.10 6.73 8.36
CA THR A 77 9.48 8.10 8.03
C THR A 77 9.35 8.34 6.53
N ILE A 78 8.22 8.92 6.10
CA ILE A 78 8.04 9.33 4.70
C ILE A 78 8.85 10.62 4.45
N LYS A 79 9.86 10.56 3.59
CA LYS A 79 10.59 11.75 3.11
C LYS A 79 10.08 12.15 1.73
N TRP A 80 9.37 13.28 1.65
CA TRP A 80 8.91 13.84 0.38
C TRP A 80 9.92 14.89 -0.10
N ASN A 81 10.43 14.73 -1.32
CA ASN A 81 11.30 15.71 -1.99
C ASN A 81 10.61 16.22 -3.24
N TYR A 82 10.50 17.53 -3.39
CA TYR A 82 10.07 18.18 -4.64
C TYR A 82 11.19 19.10 -5.13
N GLN A 83 11.47 19.06 -6.42
CA GLN A 83 12.35 20.01 -7.08
C GLN A 83 11.50 20.95 -7.92
N VAL A 84 11.53 22.25 -7.60
CA VAL A 84 10.96 23.28 -8.47
C VAL A 84 12.02 23.65 -9.48
N VAL A 85 11.86 23.17 -10.71
CA VAL A 85 12.66 23.66 -11.84
C VAL A 85 12.04 24.99 -12.28
N PRO A 86 12.80 26.10 -12.29
CA PRO A 86 12.29 27.35 -12.83
C PRO A 86 11.91 27.15 -14.30
N ALA A 87 10.70 27.54 -14.68
CA ALA A 87 10.30 27.56 -16.07
C ALA A 87 11.23 28.50 -16.84
N SER A 88 11.94 27.96 -17.83
CA SER A 88 12.76 28.73 -18.75
C SER A 88 11.86 29.55 -19.68
N ASN A 89 11.34 30.66 -19.16
CA ASN A 89 11.00 31.81 -20.00
C ASN A 89 11.01 33.06 -19.12
N GLY A 90 12.09 33.83 -19.26
CA GLY A 90 12.22 35.14 -18.68
C GLY A 90 11.07 36.04 -19.11
N TYR A 91 10.55 36.80 -18.16
CA TYR A 91 9.58 37.86 -18.39
C TYR A 91 10.13 38.85 -19.42
N LYS A 92 9.37 39.06 -20.49
CA LYS A 92 9.33 40.32 -21.25
C LYS A 92 7.93 40.89 -21.11
#